data_AF-A0A521M842-F1
#
_entry.id   AF-A0A521M842-F1
#
_cell.length_a   1.000
_cell.length_b   1.000
_cell.length_c   1.000
_cell.angle_alpha   90.00
_cell.angle_beta   90.00
_cell.angle_gamma   90.00
#
_symmetry.space_group_name_H-M   'P 1'
#
loop_
_entity.id
_entity.type
_entity.pdbx_description
1 polymer ?
#
loop_
_entity_poly.entity_id
_entity_poly.type
_entity_poly.pdbx_seq_one_letter_code
_entity_poly.pdbx_strand_id
1 'polypeptide(L)'
;MAKQPHSAPADSVGIQVPAGRIVAGSTRWQTVLLAPDKPSIYRIHATDGLIVEADGAARTIRVEPGASLDVLARKIRVKAAAGGAGHIAQGWYVMVS
;
A
#
# COMPACT_ATOMS: atom_id res chain seq x y z
N MET A 1 -21.44 15.95 -30.25
CA MET A 1 -20.06 15.81 -29.75
C MET A 1 -20.06 16.18 -28.27
N ALA A 2 -19.95 15.21 -27.36
CA ALA A 2 -19.90 15.49 -25.92
C ALA A 2 -18.46 15.86 -25.53
N LYS A 3 -18.28 17.03 -24.90
CA LYS A 3 -16.99 17.45 -24.33
C LYS A 3 -16.61 16.50 -23.20
N GLN A 4 -15.43 15.87 -23.30
CA GLN A 4 -14.84 15.16 -22.17
C GLN A 4 -14.62 16.18 -21.03
N PRO A 5 -15.11 15.91 -19.80
CA PRO A 5 -14.69 16.69 -18.65
C PRO A 5 -13.22 16.36 -18.39
N HIS A 6 -12.37 17.38 -18.53
CA HIS A 6 -11.00 17.36 -18.08
C HIS A 6 -11.03 17.50 -16.55
N SER A 7 -11.26 16.40 -15.84
CA SER A 7 -11.07 16.37 -14.39
C SER A 7 -9.58 16.51 -14.12
N ALA A 8 -9.18 17.66 -13.57
CA ALA A 8 -7.81 17.87 -13.14
C ALA A 8 -7.46 16.88 -12.01
N PRO A 9 -6.19 16.46 -11.86
CA PRO A 9 -5.75 15.51 -10.83
C PRO A 9 -5.95 15.99 -9.37
N ALA A 10 -6.56 17.16 -9.17
CA ALA A 10 -6.80 17.78 -7.87
C ALA A 10 -8.20 17.48 -7.27
N ASP A 11 -9.10 16.78 -7.98
CA ASP A 11 -10.48 16.53 -7.49
C ASP A 11 -10.56 15.39 -6.43
N SER A 12 -9.43 14.87 -5.97
CA SER A 12 -9.36 13.86 -4.90
C SER A 12 -8.46 14.38 -3.77
N VAL A 13 -9.01 15.20 -2.87
CA VAL A 13 -8.35 15.51 -1.59
C VAL A 13 -8.40 14.25 -0.74
N GLY A 14 -7.43 13.38 -0.90
CA GLY A 14 -7.33 12.19 -0.08
C GLY A 14 -6.69 12.54 1.25
N ILE A 15 -7.46 12.41 2.33
CA ILE A 15 -6.94 12.55 3.69
C ILE A 15 -5.85 11.49 3.87
N GLN A 16 -4.62 11.93 4.12
CA GLN A 16 -3.55 11.05 4.56
C GLN A 16 -3.78 10.71 6.02
N VAL A 17 -4.17 9.47 6.28
CA VAL A 17 -4.32 8.97 7.64
C VAL A 17 -3.13 8.07 7.97
N PRO A 18 -2.40 8.32 9.07
CA PRO A 18 -1.36 7.42 9.53
C PRO A 18 -1.97 6.04 9.81
N ALA A 19 -1.51 5.02 9.09
CA ALA A 19 -1.82 3.63 9.43
C ALA A 19 -0.90 3.13 10.57
N GLY A 20 0.21 3.83 10.80
CA GLY A 20 1.18 3.53 11.85
C GLY A 20 2.36 2.68 11.39
N ARG A 21 3.08 2.11 12.36
CA ARG A 21 4.22 1.23 12.13
C ARG A 21 3.72 -0.17 11.80
N ILE A 22 4.23 -0.72 10.71
CA ILE A 22 3.98 -2.09 10.25
C ILE A 22 5.20 -2.91 10.63
N VAL A 23 4.98 -4.08 11.23
CA VAL A 23 6.03 -5.03 11.59
C VAL A 23 5.77 -6.33 10.83
N ALA A 24 6.48 -6.50 9.73
CA ALA A 24 6.33 -7.63 8.83
C ALA A 24 7.30 -8.76 9.19
N GLY A 25 6.74 -9.95 9.42
CA GLY A 25 7.53 -11.18 9.53
C GLY A 25 7.89 -11.76 8.15
N SER A 26 8.92 -12.59 8.09
CA SER A 26 9.33 -13.28 6.86
C SER A 26 8.45 -14.48 6.50
N THR A 27 7.75 -15.07 7.47
CA THR A 27 7.02 -16.34 7.31
C THR A 27 5.52 -16.17 7.09
N ARG A 28 4.93 -15.02 7.45
CA ARG A 28 3.47 -14.80 7.38
C ARG A 28 3.14 -13.48 6.72
N TRP A 29 2.08 -13.51 5.92
CA TRP A 29 1.46 -12.32 5.38
C TRP A 29 0.67 -11.58 6.47
N GLN A 30 0.90 -10.27 6.59
CA GLN A 30 0.14 -9.37 7.43
C GLN A 30 -0.76 -8.49 6.56
N THR A 31 -2.04 -8.37 6.92
CA THR A 31 -2.94 -7.42 6.24
C THR A 31 -2.73 -6.03 6.83
N VAL A 32 -2.44 -5.04 5.98
CA VAL A 32 -2.17 -3.64 6.38
C VAL A 32 -3.20 -2.65 5.83
N LEU A 33 -4.00 -3.09 4.85
CA LEU A 33 -5.18 -2.40 4.38
C LEU A 33 -6.29 -3.40 4.13
N LEU A 34 -7.50 -3.06 4.58
CA LEU A 34 -8.75 -3.71 4.18
C LEU A 34 -9.85 -2.65 4.08
N ALA A 35 -10.24 -2.32 2.85
CA ALA A 35 -11.28 -1.37 2.49
C ALA A 35 -12.31 -2.10 1.60
N PRO A 36 -13.37 -2.70 2.19
CA PRO A 36 -14.28 -3.60 1.47
C PRO A 36 -15.11 -2.88 0.40
N ASP A 37 -15.49 -1.62 0.66
CA ASP A 37 -16.45 -0.89 -0.16
C ASP A 37 -15.82 -0.29 -1.42
N LYS A 38 -14.64 0.32 -1.28
CA LYS A 38 -13.94 1.01 -2.38
C LYS A 38 -12.42 0.90 -2.26
N PRO A 39 -11.69 0.84 -3.40
CA PRO A 39 -10.24 0.85 -3.37
C PRO A 39 -9.71 2.18 -2.83
N SER A 40 -8.57 2.13 -2.15
CA SER A 40 -7.85 3.32 -1.65
C SER A 40 -6.40 3.28 -2.09
N ILE A 41 -5.76 4.44 -2.22
CA ILE A 41 -4.32 4.51 -2.47
C ILE A 41 -3.62 4.34 -1.13
N TYR A 42 -2.67 3.42 -1.06
CA TYR A 42 -1.85 3.18 0.11
C TYR A 42 -0.38 3.42 -0.22
N ARG A 43 0.25 4.31 0.53
CA ARG A 43 1.69 4.54 0.47
C ARG A 43 2.38 3.71 1.55
N ILE A 44 3.25 2.81 1.11
CA ILE A 44 4.13 2.03 1.97
C ILE A 44 5.52 2.64 1.87
N HIS A 45 6.05 3.12 2.99
CA HIS A 45 7.47 3.41 3.09
C HIS A 45 8.18 2.24 3.77
N ALA A 46 9.03 1.58 3.00
CA ALA A 46 9.77 0.40 3.43
C ALA A 46 11.07 0.85 4.10
N THR A 47 11.17 0.72 5.43
CA THR A 47 12.46 0.93 6.12
C THR A 47 13.41 -0.21 5.75
N ASP A 48 12.88 -1.43 5.80
CA ASP A 48 13.54 -2.66 5.34
C ASP A 48 12.86 -3.21 4.08
N GLY A 49 13.44 -4.25 3.47
CA GLY A 49 12.90 -4.86 2.26
C GLY A 49 11.57 -5.58 2.50
N LEU A 50 10.56 -5.26 1.68
CA LEU A 50 9.21 -5.82 1.79
C LEU A 50 8.76 -6.51 0.52
N ILE A 51 7.85 -7.46 0.68
CA ILE A 51 7.04 -8.00 -0.40
C ILE A 51 5.60 -7.58 -0.13
N VAL A 52 4.98 -6.98 -1.14
CA VAL A 52 3.62 -6.43 -1.09
C VAL A 52 2.74 -7.23 -2.04
N GLU A 53 1.55 -7.59 -1.56
CA GLU A 53 0.49 -8.19 -2.35
C GLU A 53 -0.75 -7.29 -2.28
N ALA A 54 -1.31 -6.98 -3.44
CA ALA A 54 -2.52 -6.18 -3.58
C ALA A 54 -3.65 -7.05 -4.13
N ASP A 55 -4.82 -6.99 -3.49
CA ASP A 55 -6.06 -7.64 -3.94
C ASP A 55 -5.95 -9.14 -4.28
N GLY A 56 -5.01 -9.86 -3.64
CA GLY A 56 -4.78 -11.28 -3.94
C GLY A 56 -4.11 -11.53 -5.30
N ALA A 57 -3.43 -10.53 -5.86
CA ALA A 57 -2.75 -10.63 -7.14
C ALA A 57 -1.73 -11.79 -7.17
N ALA A 58 -1.67 -12.49 -8.30
CA ALA A 58 -0.75 -13.60 -8.52
C ALA A 58 0.72 -13.17 -8.51
N ARG A 59 1.01 -11.91 -8.87
CA ARG A 59 2.35 -11.33 -8.81
C ARG A 59 2.45 -10.39 -7.61
N THR A 60 3.54 -10.53 -6.87
CA THR A 60 3.85 -9.67 -5.72
C THR A 60 4.87 -8.60 -6.14
N ILE A 61 4.87 -7.49 -5.40
CA ILE A 61 5.77 -6.35 -5.63
C ILE A 61 6.85 -6.40 -4.56
N ARG A 62 8.11 -6.44 -4.98
CA ARG A 62 9.25 -6.28 -4.07
C ARG A 62 9.53 -4.79 -3.92
N VAL A 63 9.59 -4.33 -2.68
CA VAL A 63 9.94 -2.96 -2.32
C VAL A 63 11.30 -3.01 -1.62
N GLU A 64 12.28 -2.33 -2.19
CA GLU A 64 13.63 -2.30 -1.64
C GLU A 64 13.69 -1.42 -0.37
N PRO A 65 14.65 -1.67 0.53
CA PRO A 65 14.87 -0.83 1.71
C PRO A 65 15.02 0.65 1.33
N GLY A 66 14.39 1.53 2.11
CA GLY A 66 14.35 2.97 1.88
C GLY A 66 13.41 3.44 0.76
N ALA A 67 12.81 2.52 -0.01
CA ALA A 67 11.89 2.89 -1.08
C ALA A 67 10.48 3.19 -0.56
N SER A 68 9.67 3.82 -1.42
CA SER A 68 8.24 4.00 -1.21
C SER A 68 7.47 3.39 -2.36
N LEU A 69 6.31 2.80 -2.07
CA LEU A 69 5.39 2.23 -3.04
C LEU A 69 3.99 2.78 -2.80
N ASP A 70 3.38 3.32 -3.85
CA ASP A 70 1.96 3.68 -3.88
C ASP A 70 1.16 2.59 -4.58
N VAL A 71 0.13 2.08 -3.92
CA VAL A 71 -0.72 1.01 -4.44
C VAL A 71 -2.19 1.37 -4.28
N LEU A 72 -2.94 1.33 -5.38
CA LEU A 72 -4.40 1.39 -5.34
C LEU A 72 -4.96 -0.02 -5.17
N ALA A 73 -5.58 -0.31 -4.03
CA ALA A 73 -6.15 -1.64 -3.75
C ALA A 73 -7.28 -1.58 -2.72
N ARG A 74 -8.08 -2.64 -2.64
CA ARG A 74 -9.06 -2.86 -1.55
C ARG A 74 -8.43 -3.62 -0.39
N LYS A 75 -7.47 -4.50 -0.66
CA LYS A 75 -6.75 -5.28 0.33
C LYS A 75 -5.26 -5.25 0.03
N ILE A 76 -4.45 -4.95 1.03
CA ILE A 76 -2.99 -5.02 0.92
C ILE A 76 -2.45 -5.92 2.02
N ARG A 77 -1.60 -6.86 1.61
CA ARG A 77 -0.83 -7.70 2.51
C ARG A 77 0.66 -7.44 2.30
N VAL A 78 1.42 -7.52 3.38
CA VAL A 78 2.87 -7.40 3.34
C VAL A 78 3.53 -8.56 4.07
N LYS A 79 4.75 -8.88 3.67
CA LYS A 79 5.69 -9.74 4.41
C LYS A 79 7.11 -9.24 4.16
N ALA A 80 8.07 -9.68 4.97
CA ALA A 80 9.46 -9.34 4.73
C ALA A 80 10.03 -9.99 3.46
N ALA A 81 10.96 -9.30 2.79
CA ALA A 81 11.62 -9.80 1.58
C ALA A 81 12.81 -10.76 1.85
N ALA A 82 13.26 -10.92 3.10
CA ALA A 82 14.38 -11.81 3.48
C ALA A 82 14.23 -12.42 4.90
N GLY A 83 14.87 -13.58 5.12
CA GLY A 83 14.73 -14.48 6.29
C GLY A 83 15.31 -14.01 7.63
N GLY A 84 15.43 -12.70 7.86
CA GLY A 84 15.83 -12.11 9.16
C GLY A 84 14.62 -11.75 10.04
N ALA A 85 14.87 -11.58 11.34
CA ALA A 85 13.85 -11.22 12.33
C ALA A 85 13.30 -9.81 12.09
N GLY A 86 11.96 -9.68 12.04
CA GLY A 86 11.17 -8.45 12.11
C GLY A 86 11.60 -7.29 11.20
N HIS A 87 10.87 -7.09 10.10
CA HIS A 87 11.13 -5.99 9.16
C HIS A 87 10.12 -4.87 9.37
N ILE A 88 10.59 -3.63 9.37
CA ILE A 88 9.79 -2.47 9.73
C ILE A 88 9.39 -1.70 8.47
N ALA A 89 8.12 -1.30 8.43
CA ALA A 89 7.61 -0.35 7.46
C ALA A 89 6.77 0.72 8.15
N GLN A 90 6.55 1.82 7.44
CA GLN A 90 5.56 2.82 7.81
C GLN A 90 4.51 2.89 6.72
N GLY A 91 3.24 2.98 7.13
CA GLY A 91 2.11 3.01 6.22
C GLY A 91 1.28 4.28 6.38
N TRP A 92 0.86 4.82 5.24
CA TRP A 92 -0.11 5.90 5.15
C TRP A 92 -1.13 5.50 4.09
N TYR A 93 -2.42 5.69 4.37
CA TYR A 93 -3.43 5.53 3.32
C TYR A 93 -4.04 6.88 2.96
N VAL A 94 -4.48 6.96 1.72
CA VAL A 94 -5.12 8.09 1.08
C VAL A 94 -6.47 7.58 0.58
N MET A 95 -7.55 8.06 1.19
CA MET A 95 -8.90 7.74 0.71
C MET A 95 -9.19 8.54 -0.55
N VAL A 96 -9.38 7.85 -1.68
CA VAL A 96 -9.87 8.50 -2.90
C VAL A 96 -11.41 8.49 -2.82
N SER A 97 -12.03 9.66 -2.97
CA SER A 97 -13.50 9.83 -3.00
C SER A 97 -14.05 9.64 -4.39
#